data_AF-A0A286T558-F1
#
_entry.id   AF-A0A286T558-F1
#
_cell.length_a   1.000
_cell.length_b   1.000
_cell.length_c   1.000
_cell.angle_alpha   90.00
_cell.angle_beta   90.00
_cell.angle_gamma   90.00
#
_symmetry.space_group_name_H-M   'P 1'
#
loop_
_entity.id
_entity.type
_entity.pdbx_description
1 polymer ?
#
loop_
_entity_poly.entity_id
_entity_poly.type
_entity_poly.pdbx_seq_one_letter_code
_entity_poly.pdbx_strand_id
1 'polypeptide(L)'
;SPDICSADTQNWTVDDNNNHKLEAQLRIEDHPNIPGQLPKVIVGQVHGYDIKQALIKLQWEGGDKAIRAILNDTFVLGNDPCDHCNSFSVNLGHANANTDWRYNIEVNKHGVVLEAAGVKKSFAWGEQIENTGYSLDPTWAHSENSF
;
A
#
# COMPACT_ATOMS: atom_id res chain seq x y z
N SER A 1 -22.96 -6.57 -25.90
CA SER A 1 -22.03 -5.49 -25.48
C SER A 1 -21.12 -6.12 -24.43
N PRO A 2 -19.81 -6.26 -24.65
CA PRO A 2 -18.94 -6.74 -23.59
C PRO A 2 -18.71 -5.59 -22.61
N ASP A 3 -18.92 -5.85 -21.32
CA ASP A 3 -18.73 -4.87 -20.26
C ASP A 3 -17.25 -4.46 -20.20
N ILE A 4 -16.99 -3.18 -20.47
CA ILE A 4 -15.67 -2.54 -20.47
C ILE A 4 -15.09 -2.41 -19.03
N CYS A 5 -15.83 -2.90 -18.02
CA CYS A 5 -15.50 -2.77 -16.60
C CYS A 5 -15.58 -4.10 -15.83
N SER A 6 -15.13 -5.22 -16.40
CA SER A 6 -14.88 -6.44 -15.61
C SER A 6 -13.47 -6.38 -15.01
N ALA A 7 -13.38 -6.45 -13.68
CA ALA A 7 -12.13 -6.55 -12.93
C ALA A 7 -11.30 -7.80 -13.30
N ASP A 8 -11.93 -8.81 -13.91
CA ASP A 8 -11.32 -10.11 -14.22
C ASP A 8 -10.18 -10.03 -15.26
N THR A 9 -10.04 -8.89 -15.96
CA THR A 9 -9.00 -8.67 -16.99
C THR A 9 -8.07 -7.50 -16.70
N GLN A 10 -8.23 -6.84 -15.55
CA GLN A 10 -7.42 -5.68 -15.16
C GLN A 10 -6.44 -5.97 -14.01
N ASN A 11 -6.59 -7.11 -13.35
CA ASN A 11 -5.68 -7.52 -12.30
C ASN A 11 -4.34 -8.00 -12.87
N TRP A 12 -3.28 -7.87 -12.09
CA TRP A 12 -1.94 -8.30 -12.45
C TRP A 12 -1.35 -9.22 -11.38
N THR A 13 -0.37 -10.04 -11.75
CA THR A 13 0.39 -10.87 -10.82
C THR A 13 1.79 -10.31 -10.64
N VAL A 14 2.39 -10.52 -9.47
CA VAL A 14 3.77 -10.06 -9.21
C VAL A 14 4.80 -10.87 -10.02
N ASP A 15 4.49 -12.15 -10.28
CA ASP A 15 5.33 -13.09 -11.02
C ASP A 15 5.13 -12.99 -12.54
N ASP A 16 5.01 -11.78 -13.08
CA ASP A 16 4.87 -11.51 -14.52
C ASP A 16 6.11 -10.83 -15.14
N ASN A 17 7.20 -10.71 -14.37
CA ASN A 17 8.44 -10.00 -14.69
C ASN A 17 8.28 -8.48 -14.96
N ASN A 18 7.14 -7.88 -14.64
CA ASN A 18 6.94 -6.44 -14.73
C ASN A 18 7.16 -5.75 -13.37
N ASN A 19 7.31 -4.42 -13.43
CA ASN A 19 7.25 -3.57 -12.25
C ASN A 19 5.92 -2.81 -12.29
N HIS A 20 5.03 -3.15 -11.39
CA HIS A 20 3.69 -2.54 -11.29
C HIS A 20 3.79 -1.29 -10.44
N LYS A 21 3.47 -0.14 -11.02
CA LYS A 21 3.68 1.17 -10.40
C LYS A 21 2.40 1.98 -10.34
N LEU A 22 2.11 2.50 -9.16
CA LEU A 22 1.12 3.55 -8.94
C LEU A 22 1.85 4.83 -8.52
N GLU A 23 1.96 5.77 -9.46
CA GLU A 23 2.60 7.08 -9.26
C GLU A 23 1.55 8.18 -9.27
N ALA A 24 1.62 9.08 -8.29
CA ALA A 24 0.72 10.23 -8.21
C ALA A 24 1.46 11.49 -7.75
N GLN A 25 1.07 12.62 -8.32
CA GLN A 25 1.29 13.94 -7.75
C GLN A 25 -0.07 14.48 -7.28
N LEU A 26 -0.18 14.85 -6.01
CA LEU A 26 -1.45 15.23 -5.41
C LEU A 26 -1.29 16.33 -4.36
N ARG A 27 -2.44 16.88 -3.98
CA ARG A 27 -2.60 17.86 -2.90
C ARG A 27 -3.81 17.49 -2.07
N ILE A 28 -3.67 17.47 -0.75
CA ILE A 28 -4.82 17.36 0.16
C ILE A 28 -5.39 18.77 0.34
N GLU A 29 -6.53 19.05 -0.28
CA GLU A 29 -7.19 20.37 -0.23
C GLU A 29 -8.06 20.55 1.01
N ASP A 30 -8.79 19.50 1.38
CA ASP A 30 -9.64 19.50 2.56
C ASP A 30 -9.62 18.12 3.23
N HIS A 31 -9.89 18.10 4.53
CA HIS A 31 -9.98 16.89 5.33
C HIS A 31 -10.85 17.14 6.56
N PRO A 32 -11.46 16.08 7.13
CA PRO A 32 -12.24 16.22 8.36
C PRO A 32 -11.42 16.91 9.46
N ASN A 33 -12.03 17.90 10.10
CA ASN A 33 -11.49 18.59 11.26
C ASN A 33 -12.34 18.27 12.49
N ILE A 34 -12.01 17.17 13.16
CA ILE A 34 -12.72 16.68 14.34
C ILE A 34 -11.84 16.97 15.56
N PRO A 35 -12.31 17.75 16.56
CA PRO A 35 -11.51 18.09 17.74
C PRO A 35 -10.93 16.86 18.44
N GLY A 36 -9.63 16.88 18.70
CA GLY A 36 -8.91 15.78 19.35
C GLY A 36 -8.61 14.58 18.45
N GLN A 37 -8.95 14.63 17.15
CA GLN A 37 -8.66 13.56 16.20
C GLN A 37 -7.82 14.09 15.05
N LEU A 38 -6.79 13.34 14.70
CA LEU A 38 -6.04 13.57 13.46
C LEU A 38 -6.87 13.09 12.27
N PRO A 39 -6.83 13.78 11.12
CA PRO A 39 -7.41 13.24 9.91
C PRO A 39 -6.74 11.90 9.57
N LYS A 40 -7.44 11.02 8.85
CA LYS A 40 -6.88 9.78 8.31
C LYS A 40 -7.38 9.60 6.89
N VAL A 41 -6.50 9.78 5.92
CA VAL A 41 -6.87 9.75 4.50
C VAL A 41 -5.99 8.71 3.81
N ILE A 42 -6.62 7.67 3.24
CA ILE A 42 -5.93 6.73 2.37
C ILE A 42 -5.80 7.36 0.98
N VAL A 43 -4.58 7.55 0.50
CA VAL A 43 -4.28 8.22 -0.77
C VAL A 43 -3.90 7.28 -1.91
N GLY A 44 -3.58 6.03 -1.57
CA GLY A 44 -3.16 5.00 -2.51
C GLY A 44 -3.15 3.64 -1.82
N GLN A 45 -3.40 2.58 -2.57
CA GLN A 45 -3.40 1.22 -2.07
C GLN A 45 -3.06 0.22 -3.17
N VAL A 46 -2.50 -0.92 -2.75
CA VAL A 46 -2.44 -2.14 -3.57
C VAL A 46 -3.20 -3.20 -2.78
N HIS A 47 -4.20 -3.79 -3.40
CA HIS A 47 -5.14 -4.69 -2.75
C HIS A 47 -5.34 -5.92 -3.63
N GLY A 48 -5.21 -7.11 -3.04
CA GLY A 48 -5.37 -8.33 -3.81
C GLY A 48 -6.81 -8.52 -4.27
N TYR A 49 -6.97 -9.11 -5.44
CA TYR A 49 -8.23 -9.68 -5.88
C TYR A 49 -8.59 -10.89 -5.02
N ASP A 50 -9.82 -10.93 -4.52
CA ASP A 50 -10.30 -11.97 -3.60
C ASP A 50 -9.48 -12.13 -2.30
N ILE A 51 -8.77 -11.08 -1.90
CA ILE A 51 -8.01 -11.01 -0.65
C ILE A 51 -8.50 -9.79 0.13
N LYS A 52 -8.99 -9.98 1.36
CA LYS A 52 -9.55 -8.87 2.16
C LYS A 52 -8.49 -7.92 2.73
N GLN A 53 -7.27 -8.42 2.95
CA GLN A 53 -6.17 -7.63 3.45
C GLN A 53 -5.50 -6.89 2.29
N ALA A 54 -5.36 -5.57 2.39
CA ALA A 54 -4.56 -4.83 1.42
C ALA A 54 -3.07 -5.17 1.63
N LEU A 55 -2.31 -5.36 0.57
CA LEU A 55 -0.86 -5.48 0.67
C LEU A 55 -0.28 -4.18 1.25
N ILE A 56 -0.67 -3.03 0.69
CA ILE A 56 -0.21 -1.69 1.11
C ILE A 56 -1.38 -0.71 1.12
N LYS A 57 -1.43 0.15 2.14
CA LYS A 57 -2.19 1.41 2.13
C LYS A 57 -1.26 2.57 2.50
N LEU A 58 -1.23 3.61 1.67
CA LEU A 58 -0.60 4.88 2.02
C LEU A 58 -1.60 5.79 2.71
N GLN A 59 -1.30 6.19 3.95
CA GLN A 59 -2.16 7.01 4.79
C GLN A 59 -1.49 8.34 5.15
N TRP A 60 -2.22 9.43 4.92
CA TRP A 60 -1.87 10.77 5.39
C TRP A 60 -2.69 11.12 6.65
N GLU A 61 -2.05 11.71 7.66
CA GLU A 61 -2.68 11.99 8.97
C GLU A 61 -2.48 13.42 9.48
N GLY A 62 -2.37 14.38 8.57
CA GLY A 62 -1.97 15.75 8.89
C GLY A 62 -0.48 15.97 8.69
N GLY A 63 -0.08 17.23 8.44
CA GLY A 63 1.32 17.59 8.16
C GLY A 63 2.30 17.32 9.30
N ASP A 64 1.80 17.32 10.53
CA ASP A 64 2.61 17.04 11.74
C ASP A 64 2.96 15.56 11.90
N LYS A 65 2.39 14.68 11.07
CA LYS A 65 2.67 13.24 11.06
C LYS A 65 3.32 12.84 9.74
N ALA A 66 4.22 11.85 9.83
CA ALA A 66 4.75 11.21 8.65
C ALA A 66 3.59 10.49 7.92
N ILE A 67 3.65 10.50 6.59
CA ILE A 67 2.83 9.61 5.77
C ILE A 67 3.23 8.19 6.13
N ARG A 68 2.24 7.35 6.46
CA ARG A 68 2.47 5.96 6.84
C ARG A 68 2.12 5.05 5.70
N ALA A 69 3.03 4.12 5.39
CA ALA A 69 2.66 2.94 4.65
C ALA A 69 2.24 1.86 5.65
N ILE A 70 0.96 1.51 5.63
CA ILE A 70 0.38 0.43 6.40
C ILE A 70 0.44 -0.82 5.53
N LEU A 71 1.16 -1.83 6.00
CA LEU A 71 1.38 -3.09 5.31
C LEU A 71 0.72 -4.23 6.10
N ASN A 72 0.37 -5.32 5.42
CA ASN A 72 0.04 -6.58 6.06
C ASN A 72 1.16 -7.58 5.75
N ASP A 73 1.61 -8.30 6.78
CA ASP A 73 2.67 -9.32 6.62
C ASP A 73 2.22 -10.45 5.69
N THR A 74 1.02 -10.99 5.90
CA THR A 74 0.41 -12.09 5.14
C THR A 74 -1.08 -11.85 4.92
N PHE A 75 -1.79 -12.85 4.37
CA PHE A 75 -3.20 -12.75 3.98
C PHE A 75 -3.92 -14.10 3.99
N VAL A 76 -5.24 -14.06 3.81
CA VAL A 76 -6.07 -15.23 3.47
C VAL A 76 -6.83 -14.98 2.17
N LEU A 77 -7.02 -16.04 1.40
CA LEU A 77 -7.81 -16.04 0.16
C LEU A 77 -9.31 -16.06 0.46
N GLY A 78 -10.14 -15.82 -0.57
CA GLY A 78 -11.59 -15.94 -0.47
C GLY A 78 -12.28 -14.76 0.23
N ASN A 79 -11.62 -13.61 0.32
CA ASN A 79 -12.09 -12.44 1.08
C ASN A 79 -12.39 -12.72 2.57
N ASP A 80 -11.77 -13.75 3.13
CA ASP A 80 -12.02 -14.17 4.50
C ASP A 80 -11.34 -13.26 5.54
N PRO A 81 -11.83 -13.25 6.79
CA PRO A 81 -11.11 -12.64 7.89
C PRO A 81 -9.80 -13.39 8.16
N CYS A 82 -8.73 -12.64 8.45
CA CYS A 82 -7.44 -13.22 8.81
C CYS A 82 -7.10 -12.91 10.26
N ASP A 83 -7.13 -13.92 11.12
CA ASP A 83 -6.87 -13.75 12.55
C ASP A 83 -5.37 -13.82 12.91
N HIS A 84 -4.52 -14.17 11.95
CA HIS A 84 -3.06 -14.29 12.12
C HIS A 84 -2.26 -13.28 11.28
N CYS A 85 -2.94 -12.46 10.48
CA CYS A 85 -2.32 -11.40 9.71
C CYS A 85 -2.06 -10.20 10.61
N ASN A 86 -0.81 -9.72 10.58
CA ASN A 86 -0.39 -8.57 11.35
C ASN A 86 -0.26 -7.37 10.43
N SER A 87 -0.94 -6.29 10.82
CA SER A 87 -0.73 -5.00 10.18
C SER A 87 0.33 -4.20 10.92
N PHE A 88 1.29 -3.69 10.18
CA PHE A 88 2.36 -2.83 10.70
C PHE A 88 2.52 -1.61 9.80
N SER A 89 3.23 -0.59 10.29
CA SER A 89 3.44 0.62 9.50
C SER A 89 4.88 1.08 9.51
N VAL A 90 5.33 1.57 8.37
CA VAL A 90 6.59 2.29 8.22
C VAL A 90 6.31 3.76 7.90
N ASN A 91 7.12 4.63 8.48
CA ASN A 91 7.04 6.07 8.22
C ASN A 91 7.80 6.42 6.94
N LEU A 92 7.20 7.28 6.12
CA LEU A 92 7.80 7.93 4.95
C LEU A 92 7.98 9.44 5.24
N GLY A 93 7.85 10.29 4.22
CA GLY A 93 8.01 11.73 4.37
C GLY A 93 6.79 12.41 4.99
N HIS A 94 6.92 13.72 5.22
CA HIS A 94 5.83 14.56 5.71
C HIS A 94 5.30 15.44 4.57
N ALA A 95 3.98 15.66 4.55
CA ALA A 95 3.36 16.58 3.61
C ALA A 95 2.30 17.41 4.32
N ASN A 96 2.36 18.73 4.20
CA ASN A 96 1.31 19.60 4.71
C ASN A 96 0.09 19.58 3.78
N ALA A 97 -1.09 19.85 4.35
CA ALA A 97 -2.27 20.17 3.54
C ALA A 97 -1.97 21.38 2.64
N ASN A 98 -2.67 21.49 1.51
CA ASN A 98 -2.51 22.56 0.52
C ASN A 98 -1.11 22.66 -0.11
N THR A 99 -0.26 21.66 0.06
CA THR A 99 1.05 21.56 -0.61
C THR A 99 1.02 20.40 -1.58
N ASP A 100 1.61 20.58 -2.77
CA ASP A 100 1.79 19.48 -3.72
C ASP A 100 2.89 18.52 -3.24
N TRP A 101 2.63 17.23 -3.32
CA TRP A 101 3.61 16.19 -3.04
C TRP A 101 3.36 14.99 -3.93
N ARG A 102 4.30 14.05 -3.92
CA ARG A 102 4.27 12.85 -4.77
C ARG A 102 4.39 11.60 -3.94
N TYR A 103 3.80 10.52 -4.45
CA TYR A 103 4.10 9.17 -3.99
C TYR A 103 4.29 8.21 -5.16
N ASN A 104 4.99 7.12 -4.89
CA ASN A 104 5.10 5.94 -5.73
C ASN A 104 4.89 4.69 -4.86
N ILE A 105 4.04 3.78 -5.33
CA ILE A 105 3.96 2.41 -4.85
C ILE A 105 4.37 1.51 -6.01
N GLU A 106 5.51 0.85 -5.88
CA GLU A 106 5.99 -0.12 -6.86
C GLU A 106 6.03 -1.51 -6.23
N VAL A 107 5.44 -2.50 -6.92
CA VAL A 107 5.46 -3.91 -6.53
C VAL A 107 6.05 -4.71 -7.69
N ASN A 108 7.01 -5.57 -7.39
CA ASN A 108 7.68 -6.42 -8.37
C ASN A 108 8.18 -7.71 -7.73
N LYS A 109 8.78 -8.60 -8.53
CA LYS A 109 9.30 -9.89 -8.07
C LYS A 109 10.34 -9.84 -6.94
N HIS A 110 10.98 -8.69 -6.72
CA HIS A 110 11.96 -8.53 -5.64
C HIS A 110 11.31 -8.06 -4.34
N GLY A 111 10.19 -7.35 -4.41
CA GLY A 111 9.56 -6.77 -3.24
C GLY A 111 8.68 -5.57 -3.53
N VAL A 112 8.62 -4.69 -2.55
CA VAL A 112 7.88 -3.44 -2.58
C VAL A 112 8.84 -2.26 -2.46
N VAL A 113 8.69 -1.27 -3.32
CA VAL A 113 9.38 0.03 -3.23
C VAL A 113 8.34 1.11 -3.00
N LEU A 114 8.50 1.87 -1.92
CA LEU A 114 7.61 2.96 -1.55
C LEU A 114 8.36 4.28 -1.54
N GLU A 115 7.75 5.31 -2.07
CA GLU A 115 8.23 6.67 -1.95
C GLU A 115 7.06 7.60 -1.63
N ALA A 116 7.20 8.47 -0.63
CA ALA A 116 6.23 9.52 -0.38
C ALA A 116 6.92 10.74 0.21
N ALA A 117 6.61 11.91 -0.37
CA ALA A 117 7.14 13.20 0.08
C ALA A 117 8.67 13.20 0.27
N GLY A 118 9.39 12.63 -0.70
CA GLY A 118 10.87 12.62 -0.75
C GLY A 118 11.57 11.55 0.08
N VAL A 119 10.83 10.72 0.84
CA VAL A 119 11.41 9.57 1.55
C VAL A 119 11.09 8.29 0.78
N LYS A 120 12.14 7.54 0.43
CA LYS A 120 12.06 6.26 -0.28
C LYS A 120 12.49 5.10 0.61
N LYS A 121 11.74 4.00 0.57
CA LYS A 121 12.03 2.74 1.24
C LYS A 121 11.81 1.56 0.30
N SER A 122 12.55 0.48 0.51
CA SER A 122 12.46 -0.75 -0.28
C SER A 122 12.46 -1.94 0.68
N PHE A 123 11.58 -2.90 0.44
CA PHE A 123 11.41 -4.09 1.26
C PHE A 123 11.38 -5.31 0.37
N ALA A 124 12.27 -6.26 0.61
CA ALA A 124 12.26 -7.53 -0.11
C ALA A 124 11.25 -8.51 0.48
N TRP A 125 10.75 -9.42 -0.35
CA TRP A 125 9.89 -10.51 0.11
C TRP A 125 10.64 -11.42 1.10
N GLY A 126 10.01 -11.77 2.21
CA GLY A 126 10.55 -12.65 3.25
C GLY A 126 11.64 -12.04 4.13
N GLU A 127 12.05 -10.80 3.88
CA GLU A 127 13.04 -10.11 4.71
C GLU A 127 12.38 -9.27 5.80
N GLN A 128 12.98 -9.26 6.99
CA GLN A 128 12.47 -8.49 8.12
C GLN A 128 12.55 -6.98 7.82
N ILE A 129 11.43 -6.29 7.98
CA ILE A 129 11.31 -4.86 7.75
C ILE A 129 11.62 -4.11 9.05
N GLU A 130 12.80 -3.49 9.09
CA GLU A 130 13.20 -2.57 10.16
C GLU A 130 12.94 -3.16 11.57
N ASN A 131 12.69 -2.30 12.56
CA ASN A 131 12.36 -2.69 13.94
C ASN A 131 10.89 -3.12 14.11
N THR A 132 10.23 -3.59 13.04
CA THR A 132 8.81 -4.00 13.12
C THR A 132 8.66 -5.42 13.65
N GLY A 133 9.66 -6.28 13.44
CA GLY A 133 9.57 -7.71 13.74
C GLY A 133 8.78 -8.52 12.70
N TYR A 134 8.31 -7.87 11.63
CA TYR A 134 7.54 -8.49 10.56
C TYR A 134 8.30 -8.47 9.23
N SER A 135 7.87 -9.31 8.30
CA SER A 135 8.33 -9.40 6.92
C SER A 135 7.12 -9.54 6.00
N LEU A 136 7.25 -9.15 4.73
CA LEU A 136 6.19 -9.43 3.75
C LEU A 136 6.31 -10.88 3.29
N ASP A 137 5.27 -11.67 3.52
CA ASP A 137 5.21 -13.07 3.14
C ASP A 137 5.45 -13.22 1.62
N PRO A 138 6.44 -14.04 1.19
CA PRO A 138 6.68 -14.28 -0.24
C PRO A 138 5.47 -14.81 -1.02
N THR A 139 4.48 -15.39 -0.33
CA THR A 139 3.24 -15.83 -0.97
C THR A 139 2.46 -14.68 -1.62
N TRP A 140 2.63 -13.43 -1.18
CA TRP A 140 2.05 -12.26 -1.89
C TRP A 140 2.49 -12.20 -3.35
N ALA A 141 3.69 -12.70 -3.65
CA ALA A 141 4.26 -12.70 -4.99
C ALA A 141 3.98 -13.97 -5.80
N HIS A 142 3.26 -14.96 -5.25
CA HIS A 142 2.92 -16.18 -5.98
C HIS A 142 2.04 -15.88 -7.19
N SER A 143 2.24 -16.64 -8.28
CA SER A 143 1.52 -16.50 -9.55
C SER A 143 0.01 -16.75 -9.46
N GLU A 144 -0.46 -17.37 -8.38
CA GLU A 144 -1.89 -17.61 -8.12
C GLU A 144 -2.61 -16.38 -7.56
N ASN A 145 -1.86 -15.39 -7.08
CA ASN A 145 -2.40 -14.16 -6.50
C ASN A 145 -2.35 -13.03 -7.52
N SER A 146 -3.42 -12.21 -7.53
CA SER A 146 -3.53 -11.05 -8.41
C SER A 146 -4.01 -9.81 -7.65
N PHE A 147 -3.74 -8.63 -8.19
CA PHE A 147 -3.98 -7.31 -7.57
C PHE A 147 -4.55 -6.31 -8.57
#